data_AF-A0A0F9G3N6-F1
#
_entry.id   AF-A0A0F9G3N6-F1
#
_cell.length_a   1.000
_cell.length_b   1.000
_cell.length_c   1.000
_cell.angle_alpha   90.00
_cell.angle_beta   90.00
_cell.angle_gamma   90.00
#
_symmetry.space_group_name_H-M   'P 1'
#
loop_
_entity.id
_entity.type
_entity.pdbx_description
1 polymer ?
#
loop_
_entity_poly.entity_id
_entity_poly.type
_entity_poly.pdbx_seq_one_letter_code
_entity_poly.pdbx_strand_id
1 'polypeptide(L)' 'MANPSQKAPGINKFLSGITGRDREQTIKNDKCMTCGGEASDFKDDLSRKEYTISGMCQGCQDSVFG' A
#
# COMPACT_ATOMS: atom_id res chain seq x y z
N MET A 1 -6.52 9.58 -4.45
CA MET A 1 -6.33 9.24 -3.04
C MET A 1 -7.15 8.02 -2.68
N ALA A 2 -6.50 6.86 -2.62
CA ALA A 2 -7.14 5.61 -2.22
C ALA A 2 -7.51 5.62 -0.72
N ASN A 3 -8.56 4.87 -0.36
CA ASN A 3 -8.92 4.68 1.04
C ASN A 3 -8.27 3.38 1.57
N PRO A 4 -7.39 3.44 2.60
CA PRO A 4 -6.76 2.25 3.15
C PRO A 4 -7.79 1.26 3.72
N SER A 5 -7.59 -0.04 3.49
CA SER A 5 -8.40 -1.07 4.15
C SER A 5 -8.26 -0.95 5.67
N GLN A 6 -9.34 -1.16 6.41
CA GLN A 6 -9.28 -1.18 7.87
C GLN A 6 -8.42 -2.35 8.35
N LYS A 7 -7.50 -2.06 9.28
CA LYS A 7 -6.71 -3.05 10.03
C LYS A 7 -6.78 -2.69 11.51
N ALA A 8 -6.66 -3.68 12.39
CA ALA A 8 -6.61 -3.42 13.82
C ALA A 8 -5.44 -2.46 14.16
N PRO A 9 -5.58 -1.56 15.15
CA PRO A 9 -4.54 -0.58 15.48
C PRO A 9 -3.17 -1.22 15.76
N GLY A 10 -3.14 -2.39 16.40
CA GLY A 10 -1.91 -3.15 16.65
C GLY A 10 -1.18 -3.59 15.38
N ILE A 11 -1.92 -3.90 14.31
CA ILE A 11 -1.34 -4.28 13.01
C ILE A 11 -0.72 -3.06 12.35
N ASN A 12 -1.42 -1.92 12.29
CA ASN A 12 -0.85 -0.70 11.74
C ASN A 12 0.40 -0.28 12.53
N LYS A 13 0.38 -0.35 13.86
CA LYS A 13 1.54 -0.06 14.71
C LYS A 13 2.73 -0.98 14.42
N PHE A 14 2.47 -2.28 14.27
CA PHE A 14 3.51 -3.25 13.91
C PHE A 14 4.10 -2.95 12.54
N LEU A 15 3.27 -2.71 11.52
CA LEU A 15 3.70 -2.39 10.17
C LEU A 15 4.54 -1.10 10.13
N SER A 16 4.11 -0.04 10.82
CA SER A 16 4.90 1.18 10.93
C SER A 16 6.24 0.94 11.63
N GLY A 17 6.28 0.05 12.63
CA GLY A 17 7.51 -0.33 13.32
C GLY A 17 8.53 -1.04 12.44
N ILE A 18 8.10 -1.93 11.54
CA ILE A 18 9.01 -2.70 10.69
C ILE A 18 9.32 -2.04 9.35
N THR A 19 8.43 -1.17 8.84
CA THR A 19 8.64 -0.48 7.55
C THR A 19 9.16 0.95 7.71
N GLY A 20 9.06 1.52 8.91
CA GLY A 20 9.38 2.93 9.16
C GLY A 20 8.41 3.93 8.51
N ARG A 21 7.25 3.46 8.01
CA ARG A 21 6.26 4.27 7.29
C ARG A 21 4.86 4.03 7.82
N ASP A 22 4.06 5.08 7.92
CA ASP A 22 2.64 4.92 8.25
C ASP A 22 1.86 4.44 7.02
N ARG A 23 1.30 3.23 7.09
CA ARG A 23 0.58 2.62 5.97
C ARG A 23 -0.60 3.45 5.49
N GLU A 24 -1.40 3.98 6.43
CA GLU A 24 -2.63 4.66 6.07
C GLU A 24 -2.35 6.01 5.41
N GLN A 25 -1.41 6.77 5.94
CA GLN A 25 -0.96 8.04 5.38
C GLN A 25 -0.26 7.84 4.03
N THR A 26 0.57 6.81 3.91
CA THR A 26 1.26 6.48 2.64
C THR A 26 0.23 6.14 1.55
N ILE A 27 -0.77 5.31 1.86
CA ILE A 27 -1.83 4.94 0.91
C ILE A 27 -2.69 6.14 0.52
N LYS A 28 -3.08 6.97 1.50
CA LYS A 28 -3.85 8.20 1.25
C LYS A 28 -3.12 9.13 0.30
N ASN A 29 -1.80 9.24 0.44
CA ASN A 29 -0.94 10.06 -0.40
C ASN A 29 -0.59 9.43 -1.76
N ASP A 30 -1.23 8.32 -2.15
CA ASP A 30 -0.98 7.61 -3.40
C ASP A 30 0.52 7.23 -3.59
N LYS A 31 1.17 6.79 -2.50
CA LYS A 31 2.58 6.33 -2.48
C LYS A 31 2.71 4.85 -2.13
N CYS A 32 3.82 4.25 -2.55
CA CYS A 32 4.12 2.85 -2.32
C CYS A 32 4.82 2.60 -0.96
N MET A 33 4.31 1.65 -0.18
CA MET A 33 4.91 1.19 1.08
C MET A 33 6.26 0.49 0.89
N THR A 34 6.51 -0.10 -0.28
CA THR A 34 7.73 -0.88 -0.56
C THR A 34 8.84 -0.01 -1.15
N CYS A 35 8.57 0.69 -2.26
CA CYS A 35 9.59 1.48 -2.96
C CYS A 35 9.53 2.98 -2.69
N GLY A 36 8.42 3.51 -2.15
CA GLY A 36 8.22 4.95 -1.95
C GLY A 36 7.86 5.75 -3.19
N GLY A 37 7.82 5.10 -4.36
CA GLY A 37 7.33 5.70 -5.60
C GLY A 37 5.83 5.96 -5.59
N GLU A 38 5.34 6.52 -6.70
CA GLU A 38 3.91 6.77 -6.91
C GLU A 38 3.12 5.49 -7.14
N ALA A 39 1.90 5.49 -6.64
CA ALA A 39 0.92 4.42 -6.76
C ALA A 39 -0.38 4.97 -7.36
N SER A 40 -0.26 5.70 -8.47
CA SER A 40 -1.36 6.31 -9.23
C SER A 40 -2.04 5.33 -10.19
N ASP A 41 -1.25 4.44 -10.79
CA ASP A 41 -1.66 3.61 -11.91
C ASP A 41 -1.68 2.13 -11.54
N PHE A 42 -2.78 1.46 -11.88
CA PHE A 42 -3.04 0.04 -11.65
C PHE A 42 -3.61 -0.60 -12.91
N LYS A 43 -3.24 -1.84 -13.18
CA LYS A 43 -3.66 -2.57 -14.40
C LYS A 43 -5.14 -2.95 -14.38
N ASP A 44 -5.69 -3.19 -13.20
CA ASP A 44 -7.08 -3.57 -13.00
C ASP A 44 -7.59 -3.16 -11.60
N ASP A 45 -8.90 -3.30 -11.40
CA ASP A 45 -9.57 -2.97 -10.15
C ASP A 45 -9.14 -3.89 -8.99
N LEU A 46 -8.70 -5.12 -9.29
CA LEU A 46 -8.17 -6.04 -8.29
C LEU A 46 -6.86 -5.49 -7.72
N SER A 47 -5.92 -5.11 -8.57
CA SER A 47 -4.63 -4.53 -8.20
C SER A 47 -4.81 -3.22 -7.43
N ARG A 48 -5.80 -2.41 -7.82
CA ARG A 48 -6.20 -1.20 -7.07
C ARG A 48 -6.74 -1.56 -5.67
N LYS A 49 -7.55 -2.61 -5.54
CA LYS A 49 -8.05 -3.09 -4.25
C LYS A 49 -6.91 -3.64 -3.38
N GLU A 50 -6.00 -4.42 -3.95
CA GLU A 50 -4.82 -4.96 -3.26
C GLU A 50 -3.88 -3.85 -2.77
N TYR A 51 -3.77 -2.75 -3.51
CA TYR A 51 -3.07 -1.56 -3.04
C TYR A 51 -3.67 -1.00 -1.75
N THR A 52 -5.00 -0.96 -1.61
CA THR A 52 -5.62 -0.48 -0.35
C THR A 52 -5.28 -1.35 0.87
N ILE A 53 -4.91 -2.62 0.63
CA ILE A 53 -4.59 -3.61 1.67
C ILE A 53 -3.10 -3.56 2.00
N SER A 54 -2.25 -3.63 0.98
CA SER A 54 -0.80 -3.78 1.08
C SER A 54 -0.04 -2.46 1.07
N GLY A 55 -0.57 -1.46 0.37
CA GLY A 55 0.12 -0.22 0.03
C GLY A 55 1.18 -0.36 -1.07
N MET A 56 1.19 -1.45 -1.84
CA MET A 56 2.16 -1.64 -2.94
C MET A 56 1.65 -1.04 -4.25
N CYS A 57 2.47 -0.27 -4.95
CA CYS A 57 2.19 0.14 -6.33
C CYS A 57 2.20 -1.06 -7.28
N GLN A 58 1.63 -0.89 -8.49
CA GLN A 58 1.53 -1.96 -9.50
C GLN A 58 2.85 -2.70 -9.74
N GLY A 59 3.94 -1.96 -9.99
CA GLY A 59 5.25 -2.59 -10.27
C GLY A 59 5.80 -3.41 -9.10
N CYS A 60 5.55 -3.00 -7.85
CA CYS A 60 5.91 -3.81 -6.68
C CYS A 60 4.99 -5.02 -6.51
N GLN A 61 3.70 -4.89 -6.81
CA GLN A 61 2.78 -6.04 -6.79
C GLN A 61 3.22 -7.08 -7.82
N ASP A 62 3.47 -6.67 -9.06
CA ASP A 62 3.90 -7.56 -10.14
C ASP A 62 5.26 -8.21 -9.83
N SER A 63 6.20 -7.49 -9.21
CA SER A 63 7.49 -8.06 -8.82
C SER A 63 7.39 -9.15 -7.73
N VAL A 64 6.32 -9.16 -6.93
CA VAL A 64 6.16 -10.10 -5.81
C VAL A 64 5.20 -11.24 -6.15
N PHE A 65 4.18 -10.97 -6.97
CA PHE A 65 3.07 -11.90 -7.25
C PHE A 65 2.88 -12.24 -8.74
N GLY A 66 3.59 -11.57 -9.65
CA GLY A 66 3.49 -11.74 -11.10
C GLY A 66 4.33 -12.87 -11.67
#